data_AF-A0A350XVH1-F1
#
_entry.id   AF-A0A350XVH1-F1
#
_cell.length_a   1.000
_cell.length_b   1.000
_cell.length_c   1.000
_cell.angle_alpha   90.00
_cell.angle_beta   90.00
_cell.angle_gamma   90.00
#
_symmetry.space_group_name_H-M   'P 1'
#
loop_
_entity.id
_entity.type
_entity.pdbx_description
1 polymer ?
#
loop_
_entity_poly.entity_id
_entity_poly.type
_entity_poly.pdbx_seq_one_letter_code
_entity_poly.pdbx_strand_id
1 'polypeptide(L)'
;KENYYLDDGAYLMTKIVILLARDKSGEAIKNILAPLKQPVEAKELRFSIKCDDFRSYGEKVIEELEKYYSDKAGWKIADDNREGMRISADKDNGNGWLLLRLSVHDPVMPFNMESNENGGVKKIAKSFYGFIKQFDKLDISPIEKFIAE
;
A
#
# COMPACT_ATOMS: atom_id res chain seq x y z
N LYS A 1 28.35 -19.40 -6.95
CA LYS A 1 28.66 -17.96 -7.07
C LYS A 1 27.37 -17.23 -6.76
N GLU A 2 27.37 -16.36 -5.76
CA GLU A 2 26.15 -15.63 -5.40
C GLU A 2 25.92 -14.45 -6.34
N ASN A 3 24.65 -14.15 -6.58
CA ASN A 3 24.18 -12.98 -7.28
C ASN A 3 23.57 -12.01 -6.24
N TYR A 4 23.87 -10.73 -6.37
CA TYR A 4 23.47 -9.67 -5.44
C TYR A 4 22.56 -8.61 -6.09
N TYR A 5 22.09 -8.85 -7.32
CA TYR A 5 21.05 -8.03 -7.94
C TYR A 5 19.71 -8.30 -7.25
N LEU A 6 19.13 -7.26 -6.63
CA LEU A 6 17.92 -7.35 -5.81
C LEU A 6 16.67 -7.69 -6.65
N ASP A 7 16.70 -7.34 -7.94
CA ASP A 7 15.61 -7.45 -8.91
C ASP A 7 15.74 -8.67 -9.85
N ASP A 8 16.75 -9.53 -9.67
CA ASP A 8 16.91 -10.73 -10.48
C ASP A 8 15.93 -11.84 -10.04
N GLY A 9 14.70 -11.72 -10.52
CA GLY A 9 13.64 -12.68 -10.27
C GLY A 9 13.98 -14.09 -10.78
N ALA A 10 14.76 -14.21 -11.87
CA ALA A 10 15.14 -15.51 -12.41
C ALA A 10 16.13 -16.24 -11.48
N TYR A 11 17.06 -15.50 -10.88
CA TYR A 11 17.97 -16.03 -9.87
C TYR A 11 17.21 -16.48 -8.61
N LEU A 12 16.29 -15.66 -8.09
CA LEU A 12 15.47 -16.02 -6.93
C LEU A 12 14.63 -17.27 -7.20
N MET A 13 13.96 -17.33 -8.35
CA MET A 13 13.19 -18.52 -8.77
C MET A 13 14.08 -19.76 -8.85
N THR A 14 15.28 -19.63 -9.40
CA THR A 14 16.25 -20.75 -9.47
C THR A 14 16.62 -21.24 -8.06
N LYS A 15 16.86 -20.34 -7.10
CA LYS A 15 17.15 -20.70 -5.70
C LYS A 15 15.98 -21.44 -5.05
N ILE A 16 14.75 -20.98 -5.28
CA ILE A 16 13.54 -21.64 -4.78
C ILE A 16 13.41 -23.05 -5.37
N VAL A 17 13.60 -23.22 -6.69
CA VAL A 17 13.55 -24.54 -7.35
C VAL A 17 14.64 -25.47 -6.84
N ILE A 18 15.87 -24.99 -6.67
CA ILE A 18 16.97 -25.78 -6.09
C ILE A 18 16.62 -26.23 -4.66
N LEU A 19 16.03 -25.33 -3.86
CA LEU A 19 15.62 -25.64 -2.49
C LEU A 19 14.54 -26.73 -2.46
N LEU A 20 13.52 -26.63 -3.32
CA LEU A 20 12.48 -27.65 -3.47
C LEU A 20 13.03 -28.99 -3.98
N ALA A 21 14.03 -28.97 -4.86
CA ALA A 21 14.66 -30.19 -5.35
C ALA A 21 15.47 -30.91 -4.25
N ARG A 22 16.09 -30.14 -3.34
CA ARG A 22 16.86 -30.65 -2.20
C ARG A 22 15.99 -31.10 -1.04
N ASP A 23 14.89 -30.39 -0.80
CA ASP A 23 13.88 -30.72 0.20
C ASP A 23 12.51 -30.91 -0.46
N LYS A 24 12.25 -32.15 -0.89
CA LYS A 24 11.00 -32.52 -1.55
C LYS A 24 9.76 -32.39 -0.66
N SER A 25 9.93 -32.26 0.67
CA SER A 25 8.83 -32.04 1.60
C SER A 25 8.31 -30.60 1.56
N GLY A 26 9.15 -29.66 1.13
CA GLY A 26 8.87 -28.22 1.12
C GLY A 26 8.95 -27.56 2.50
N GLU A 27 9.33 -28.29 3.56
CA GLU A 27 9.42 -27.75 4.92
C GLU A 27 10.46 -26.63 5.05
N ALA A 28 11.56 -26.69 4.30
CA ALA A 28 12.56 -25.63 4.30
C ALA A 28 11.96 -24.29 3.86
N ILE A 29 11.11 -24.28 2.83
CA ILE A 29 10.42 -23.06 2.38
C ILE A 29 9.39 -22.61 3.42
N LYS A 30 8.61 -23.54 3.97
CA LYS A 30 7.63 -23.20 5.01
C LYS A 30 8.30 -22.56 6.22
N ASN A 31 9.45 -23.08 6.65
CA ASN A 31 10.21 -22.52 7.77
C ASN A 31 10.76 -21.11 7.48
N ILE A 32 11.17 -20.86 6.24
CA ILE A 32 11.59 -19.51 5.81
C ILE A 32 10.41 -18.53 5.85
N LEU A 33 9.21 -18.98 5.47
CA LEU A 33 8.01 -18.14 5.42
C LEU A 33 7.29 -18.03 6.78
N ALA A 34 7.44 -18.99 7.68
CA ALA A 34 6.76 -19.08 8.97
C ALA A 34 6.82 -17.80 9.83
N PRO A 35 7.93 -17.04 9.91
CA PRO A 35 7.97 -15.81 10.71
C PRO A 35 7.28 -14.61 10.03
N LEU A 36 6.92 -14.69 8.74
CA LEU A 36 6.26 -13.60 8.02
C LEU A 36 4.82 -13.47 8.50
N LYS A 37 4.55 -12.38 9.22
CA LYS A 37 3.21 -12.05 9.68
C LYS A 37 2.37 -11.54 8.52
N GLN A 38 1.15 -12.05 8.41
CA GLN A 38 0.11 -11.48 7.55
C GLN A 38 -0.64 -10.39 8.30
N PRO A 39 -1.09 -9.32 7.62
CA PRO A 39 -1.98 -8.35 8.25
C PRO A 39 -3.31 -9.01 8.63
N VAL A 40 -3.96 -8.48 9.67
CA VAL A 40 -5.30 -8.92 10.08
C VAL A 40 -6.34 -8.47 9.05
N GLU A 41 -6.17 -7.28 8.51
CA GLU A 41 -7.02 -6.73 7.46
C GLU A 41 -6.18 -6.10 6.36
N ALA A 42 -6.58 -6.31 5.11
CA ALA A 42 -6.00 -5.64 3.96
C ALA A 42 -7.11 -5.27 2.96
N LYS A 43 -7.00 -4.09 2.35
CA LYS A 43 -7.94 -3.64 1.32
C LYS A 43 -7.24 -2.78 0.28
N GLU A 44 -7.62 -2.96 -0.97
CA GLU A 44 -7.28 -2.06 -2.06
C GLU A 44 -8.54 -1.37 -2.57
N LEU A 45 -8.45 -0.05 -2.77
CA LEU A 45 -9.42 0.77 -3.48
C LEU A 45 -8.72 1.45 -4.67
N ARG A 46 -9.48 1.86 -5.68
CA ARG A 46 -8.95 2.52 -6.88
C ARG A 46 -9.76 3.76 -7.19
N PHE A 47 -9.09 4.90 -7.29
CA PHE A 47 -9.74 6.19 -7.57
C PHE A 47 -9.44 6.62 -9.01
N SER A 48 -10.44 6.58 -9.88
CA SER A 48 -10.30 7.02 -11.27
C SER A 48 -10.16 8.53 -11.34
N ILE A 49 -9.24 9.03 -12.17
CA ILE A 49 -9.00 10.45 -12.42
C ILE A 49 -9.79 10.87 -13.67
N LYS A 50 -10.59 11.92 -13.56
CA LYS A 50 -11.57 12.35 -14.58
C LYS A 50 -11.08 13.48 -15.49
N CYS A 51 -9.78 13.81 -15.47
CA CYS A 51 -9.21 14.86 -16.31
C CYS A 51 -8.09 14.36 -17.21
N ASP A 52 -7.91 15.04 -18.35
CA ASP A 52 -6.94 14.66 -19.38
C ASP A 52 -5.50 14.66 -18.87
N ASP A 53 -5.11 15.71 -18.13
CA ASP A 53 -3.80 15.79 -17.48
C ASP A 53 -3.82 15.09 -16.11
N PHE A 54 -4.03 13.77 -16.14
CA PHE A 54 -4.16 12.97 -14.93
C PHE A 54 -2.85 12.89 -14.14
N ARG A 55 -1.70 13.02 -14.82
CA ARG A 55 -0.39 12.85 -14.19
C ARG A 55 -0.09 14.01 -13.25
N SER A 56 -0.15 15.25 -13.75
CA SER A 56 0.08 16.43 -12.92
C SER A 56 -0.99 16.58 -11.84
N TYR A 57 -2.22 16.14 -12.11
CA TYR A 57 -3.26 16.08 -11.09
C TYR A 57 -2.93 15.07 -9.98
N GLY A 58 -2.55 13.84 -10.34
CA GLY A 58 -2.19 12.79 -9.40
C GLY A 58 -0.95 13.13 -8.56
N GLU A 59 0.06 13.76 -9.18
CA GLU A 59 1.25 14.27 -8.48
C GLU A 59 0.85 15.32 -7.42
N LYS A 60 -0.04 16.25 -7.77
CA LYS A 60 -0.58 17.22 -6.81
C LYS A 60 -1.34 16.55 -5.66
N VAL A 61 -2.13 15.51 -5.91
CA VAL A 61 -2.82 14.76 -4.84
C VAL A 61 -1.80 14.15 -3.89
N ILE A 62 -0.70 13.59 -4.39
CA ILE A 62 0.38 13.02 -3.56
C ILE A 62 1.08 14.09 -2.71
N GLU A 63 1.40 15.25 -3.29
CA GLU A 63 2.02 16.37 -2.56
C GLU A 63 1.10 16.89 -1.43
N GLU A 64 -0.19 17.05 -1.70
CA GLU A 64 -1.16 17.50 -0.70
C GLU A 64 -1.40 16.43 0.38
N LEU A 65 -1.28 15.14 0.03
CA LEU A 65 -1.36 14.03 0.99
C LEU A 65 -0.19 14.08 1.98
N GLU A 66 1.02 14.36 1.49
CA GLU A 66 2.20 14.56 2.34
C GLU A 66 1.92 15.65 3.37
N LYS A 67 1.56 16.85 2.90
CA LYS A 67 1.24 18.00 3.77
C LYS A 67 0.16 17.69 4.80
N TYR A 68 -0.87 16.94 4.40
CA TYR A 68 -1.98 16.58 5.30
C TYR A 68 -1.55 15.66 6.46
N TYR A 69 -0.50 14.85 6.28
CA TYR A 69 -0.05 13.88 7.27
C TYR A 69 1.28 14.24 7.95
N SER A 70 2.08 15.17 7.43
CA SER A 70 3.40 15.52 7.96
C SER A 70 3.40 15.89 9.45
N ASP A 71 2.39 16.62 9.92
CA ASP A 71 2.27 17.06 11.32
C ASP A 71 1.16 16.33 12.09
N LYS A 72 0.59 15.28 11.52
CA LYS A 72 -0.57 14.59 12.09
C LYS A 72 -0.12 13.57 13.13
N ALA A 73 -0.43 13.82 14.41
CA ALA A 73 -0.10 12.92 15.51
C ALA A 73 -0.61 11.49 15.26
N GLY A 74 0.26 10.50 15.48
CA GLY A 74 -0.03 9.08 15.28
C GLY A 74 0.10 8.58 13.84
N TRP A 75 0.59 9.43 12.94
CA TRP A 75 0.91 9.09 11.55
C TRP A 75 2.39 9.36 11.28
N LYS A 76 3.04 8.46 10.54
CA LYS A 76 4.45 8.60 10.17
C LYS A 76 4.63 8.30 8.68
N ILE A 77 5.07 9.30 7.94
CA ILE A 77 5.44 9.15 6.53
C ILE A 77 6.71 8.29 6.44
N ALA A 78 6.76 7.37 5.47
CA ALA A 78 7.93 6.52 5.26
C ALA A 78 9.11 7.32 4.70
N ASP A 79 10.33 6.95 5.09
CA ASP A 79 11.56 7.65 4.70
C ASP A 79 11.90 7.53 3.20
N ASP A 80 11.27 6.58 2.49
CA ASP A 80 11.49 6.33 1.05
C ASP A 80 10.15 6.19 0.31
N ASN A 81 9.71 7.26 -0.36
CA ASN A 81 8.43 7.36 -1.09
C ASN A 81 8.65 7.35 -2.62
N ARG A 82 9.32 6.33 -3.16
CA ARG A 82 9.65 6.25 -4.60
C ARG A 82 8.48 5.85 -5.50
N GLU A 83 7.56 5.04 -5.00
CA GLU A 83 6.46 4.46 -5.80
C GLU A 83 5.09 5.04 -5.44
N GLY A 84 5.05 6.08 -4.60
CA GLY A 84 3.86 6.68 -4.03
C GLY A 84 4.09 7.12 -2.60
N MET A 85 3.03 7.50 -1.90
CA MET A 85 3.06 8.02 -0.53
C MET A 85 2.67 6.93 0.46
N ARG A 86 3.65 6.39 1.20
CA ARG A 86 3.41 5.41 2.26
C ARG A 86 3.39 6.10 3.63
N ILE A 87 2.36 5.82 4.42
CA ILE A 87 2.16 6.42 5.73
C ILE A 87 1.77 5.33 6.72
N SER A 88 2.52 5.21 7.81
CA SER A 88 2.23 4.28 8.91
C SER A 88 1.26 4.91 9.90
N ALA A 89 0.33 4.12 10.40
CA ALA A 89 -0.63 4.49 11.44
C ALA A 89 -0.26 3.77 12.75
N ASP A 90 -0.23 4.51 13.85
CA ASP A 90 -0.05 3.93 15.18
C ASP A 90 -1.27 3.12 15.65
N LYS A 91 -1.23 2.61 16.88
CA LYS A 91 -2.29 1.76 17.44
C LYS A 91 -3.66 2.45 17.52
N ASP A 92 -3.69 3.75 17.79
CA ASP A 92 -4.96 4.47 17.95
C ASP A 92 -5.58 4.80 16.58
N ASN A 93 -4.75 4.89 15.54
CA ASN A 93 -5.13 5.27 14.19
C ASN A 93 -5.34 4.09 13.22
N GLY A 94 -5.32 2.85 13.73
CA GLY A 94 -5.61 1.64 12.95
C GLY A 94 -4.47 0.63 12.86
N ASN A 95 -3.35 0.85 13.56
CA ASN A 95 -2.24 -0.10 13.77
C ASN A 95 -1.73 -0.76 12.47
N GLY A 96 -1.27 0.05 11.52
CA GLY A 96 -1.09 -0.42 10.16
C GLY A 96 -0.44 0.62 9.26
N TRP A 97 -0.82 0.65 7.98
CA TRP A 97 -0.32 1.63 7.03
C TRP A 97 -1.30 1.86 5.88
N LEU A 98 -1.13 3.00 5.20
CA LEU A 98 -1.74 3.30 3.93
C LEU A 98 -0.67 3.60 2.86
N LEU A 99 -1.01 3.38 1.59
CA LEU A 99 -0.18 3.71 0.44
C LEU A 99 -1.07 4.22 -0.68
N LEU A 100 -0.87 5.46 -1.10
CA LEU A 100 -1.49 6.02 -2.30
C LEU A 100 -0.44 6.10 -3.42
N ARG A 101 -0.78 5.58 -4.60
CA ARG A 101 0.10 5.59 -5.78
C ARG A 101 -0.58 6.27 -6.95
N LEU A 102 0.22 6.86 -7.83
CA LEU A 102 -0.22 7.27 -9.16
C LEU A 102 0.14 6.16 -10.14
N SER A 103 -0.84 5.64 -10.89
CA SER A 103 -0.55 4.67 -11.95
C SER A 103 0.27 5.34 -13.06
N VAL A 104 1.25 4.59 -13.59
CA VAL A 104 2.13 5.05 -14.68
C VAL A 104 1.43 5.01 -16.04
N HIS A 105 0.47 4.09 -16.20
CA HIS A 105 -0.16 3.81 -17.50
C HIS A 105 -1.59 4.34 -17.59
N ASP A 106 -2.33 4.28 -16.49
CA ASP A 106 -3.78 4.51 -16.46
C ASP A 106 -4.12 5.72 -15.59
N PRO A 107 -5.21 6.46 -15.89
CA PRO A 107 -5.68 7.60 -15.08
C PRO A 107 -6.37 7.12 -13.79
N VAL A 108 -5.61 6.47 -12.90
CA VAL A 108 -6.12 5.89 -11.66
C VAL A 108 -5.08 6.00 -10.54
N MET A 109 -5.57 6.18 -9.31
CA MET A 109 -4.76 6.14 -8.11
C MET A 109 -5.11 4.92 -7.25
N PRO A 110 -4.30 3.85 -7.26
CA PRO A 110 -4.46 2.73 -6.34
C PRO A 110 -4.16 3.16 -4.91
N PHE A 111 -5.04 2.76 -3.99
CA PHE A 111 -4.94 3.03 -2.56
C PHE A 111 -4.99 1.72 -1.78
N ASN A 112 -3.87 1.37 -1.17
CA ASN A 112 -3.73 0.16 -0.37
C ASN A 112 -3.73 0.52 1.11
N MET A 113 -4.39 -0.31 1.91
CA MET A 113 -4.42 -0.21 3.36
C MET A 113 -4.19 -1.59 3.96
N GLU A 114 -3.41 -1.65 5.04
CA GLU A 114 -3.26 -2.83 5.87
C GLU A 114 -3.36 -2.45 7.34
N SER A 115 -3.85 -3.39 8.15
CA SER A 115 -3.93 -3.25 9.60
C SER A 115 -3.62 -4.56 10.31
N ASN A 116 -3.01 -4.44 11.48
CA ASN A 116 -2.79 -5.52 12.44
C ASN A 116 -3.94 -5.66 13.45
N GLU A 117 -5.08 -4.98 13.26
CA GLU A 117 -6.27 -5.06 14.12
C GLU A 117 -7.57 -5.10 13.31
N ASN A 118 -8.59 -5.78 13.84
CA ASN A 118 -9.93 -5.77 13.26
C ASN A 118 -10.53 -4.35 13.34
N GLY A 119 -11.10 -3.88 12.23
CA GLY A 119 -11.63 -2.54 12.05
C GLY A 119 -10.57 -1.46 11.79
N GLY A 120 -9.27 -1.81 11.82
CA GLY A 120 -8.19 -0.86 11.63
C GLY A 120 -8.14 -0.30 10.21
N VAL A 121 -8.44 -1.10 9.19
CA VAL A 121 -8.53 -0.60 7.81
C VAL A 121 -9.67 0.43 7.68
N LYS A 122 -10.80 0.22 8.37
CA LYS A 122 -11.92 1.16 8.36
C LYS A 122 -11.58 2.48 9.08
N LYS A 123 -10.77 2.44 10.16
CA LYS A 123 -10.22 3.66 10.80
C LYS A 123 -9.31 4.43 9.85
N ILE A 124 -8.39 3.73 9.18
CA ILE A 124 -7.48 4.32 8.19
C ILE A 124 -8.27 4.97 7.04
N ALA A 125 -9.24 4.25 6.48
CA ALA A 125 -10.11 4.76 5.42
C ALA A 125 -10.85 6.04 5.82
N LYS A 126 -11.39 6.12 7.05
CA LYS A 126 -12.07 7.32 7.56
C LYS A 126 -11.13 8.53 7.67
N SER A 127 -9.90 8.33 8.14
CA SER A 127 -8.88 9.38 8.19
C SER A 127 -8.54 9.88 6.78
N PHE A 128 -8.30 8.95 5.84
CA PHE A 128 -7.99 9.27 4.45
C PHE A 128 -9.17 9.92 3.71
N TYR A 129 -10.41 9.51 4.00
CA TYR A 129 -11.61 10.13 3.42
C TYR A 129 -11.72 11.62 3.78
N GLY A 130 -11.32 11.98 5.01
CA GLY A 130 -11.24 13.38 5.43
C GLY A 130 -10.34 14.24 4.55
N PHE A 131 -9.31 13.64 3.95
CA PHE A 131 -8.41 14.25 2.98
C PHE A 131 -8.94 14.18 1.54
N ILE A 132 -9.31 12.99 1.05
CA ILE A 132 -9.53 12.76 -0.39
C ILE A 132 -10.79 13.45 -0.94
N LYS A 133 -11.76 13.76 -0.08
CA LYS A 133 -13.03 14.39 -0.46
C LYS A 133 -12.89 15.82 -1.01
N GLN A 134 -11.73 16.45 -0.85
CA GLN A 134 -11.47 17.80 -1.39
C GLN A 134 -11.17 17.81 -2.89
N PHE A 135 -10.93 16.63 -3.48
CA PHE A 135 -10.55 16.48 -4.88
C PHE A 135 -11.78 16.17 -5.75
N ASP A 136 -12.16 17.12 -6.58
CA ASP A 136 -13.36 17.11 -7.43
C ASP A 136 -13.23 16.25 -8.70
N LYS A 137 -12.00 15.93 -9.12
CA LYS A 137 -11.72 15.13 -10.33
C LYS A 137 -11.42 13.67 -10.02
N LEU A 138 -11.56 13.22 -8.78
CA LEU A 138 -11.45 11.81 -8.41
C LEU A 138 -12.83 11.16 -8.29
N ASP A 139 -12.97 9.93 -8.78
CA ASP A 139 -14.07 9.06 -8.36
C ASP A 139 -13.75 8.46 -6.99
N ILE A 140 -14.33 9.06 -5.95
CA ILE A 140 -14.19 8.62 -4.55
C ILE A 140 -15.31 7.67 -4.10
N SER A 141 -16.24 7.29 -4.98
CA SER A 141 -17.32 6.37 -4.63
C SER A 141 -16.85 5.02 -4.03
N PRO A 142 -15.66 4.48 -4.36
CA PRO A 142 -15.18 3.25 -3.72
C PRO A 142 -14.93 3.39 -2.21
N ILE A 143 -14.42 4.54 -1.74
CA ILE A 143 -14.16 4.72 -0.31
C ILE A 143 -15.44 5.07 0.46
N GLU A 144 -16.36 5.80 -0.16
CA GLU A 144 -17.67 6.10 0.42
C GLU A 144 -18.45 4.81 0.70
N LYS A 145 -18.51 3.90 -0.29
CA LYS A 145 -19.12 2.57 -0.14
C LYS A 145 -18.45 1.77 0.96
N PHE A 146 -17.12 1.70 0.95
CA PHE A 146 -16.36 0.94 1.94
C PHE A 146 -16.53 1.45 3.38
N ILE A 147 -16.69 2.76 3.58
CA ILE A 147 -16.93 3.33 4.92
C ILE A 147 -18.37 3.09 5.39
N ALA A 148 -19.32 3.07 4.46
CA ALA A 148 -20.74 2.86 4.74
C ALA A 148 -21.10 1.41 5.11
N GLU A 149 -20.36 0.43 4.57
CA GLU A 149 -20.40 -1.01 4.95
C GLU A 149 -19.86 -1.22 6.36
#